data_AF-T0TKH2-F1
#
_entry.id   AF-T0TKH2-F1
#
_cell.length_a   1.000
_cell.length_b   1.000
_cell.length_c   1.000
_cell.angle_alpha   90.00
_cell.angle_beta   90.00
_cell.angle_gamma   90.00
#
_symmetry.space_group_name_H-M   'P 1'
#
loop_
_entity.id
_entity.type
_entity.pdbx_description
1 polymer ?
#
loop_
_entity_poly.entity_id
_entity_poly.type
_entity_poly.pdbx_seq_one_letter_code
_entity_poly.pdbx_strand_id
1 'polypeptide(L)' 'MFVIKEVKGEDQKMAVVAEILRDLPEWFGIPESTQAYIEGAKDLRVWAAYQESDVVGFISLSYSSEVTV' A
#
# COMPACT_ATOMS: atom_id res chain seq x y z
N MET A 1 -9.57 -16.98 7.43
CA MET A 1 -9.56 -16.98 5.94
C MET A 1 -9.05 -15.62 5.50
N PHE A 2 -8.04 -15.57 4.64
CA PHE A 2 -7.49 -14.30 4.14
C PHE A 2 -8.22 -13.89 2.87
N VAL A 3 -8.57 -12.61 2.76
CA VAL A 3 -9.25 -12.06 1.59
C VAL A 3 -8.44 -10.90 1.05
N ILE A 4 -7.96 -11.04 -0.18
CA ILE A 4 -7.26 -9.96 -0.88
C ILE A 4 -8.28 -9.22 -1.74
N LYS A 5 -8.39 -7.91 -1.55
CA LYS A 5 -9.27 -7.04 -2.35
C LYS A 5 -8.46 -5.91 -2.96
N GLU A 6 -8.75 -5.62 -4.23
CA GLU A 6 -8.23 -4.43 -4.90
C GLU A 6 -8.87 -3.18 -4.30
N VAL A 7 -8.04 -2.22 -3.89
CA VAL A 7 -8.47 -0.95 -3.33
C VAL A 7 -8.51 0.07 -4.46
N LYS A 8 -9.72 0.45 -4.88
CA LYS A 8 -9.91 1.39 -5.99
C LYS A 8 -9.92 2.86 -5.54
N GLY A 9 -10.41 3.15 -4.34
CA GLY A 9 -10.48 4.51 -3.81
C GLY A 9 -9.11 5.00 -3.35
N GLU A 10 -8.68 6.15 -3.86
CA GLU A 10 -7.38 6.75 -3.54
C GLU A 10 -7.18 6.94 -2.04
N ASP A 11 -8.17 7.50 -1.33
CA ASP A 11 -8.15 7.65 0.13
C ASP A 11 -8.01 6.30 0.85
N GLN A 12 -8.68 5.26 0.35
CA GLN A 12 -8.56 3.93 0.93
C GLN A 12 -7.18 3.32 0.70
N LYS A 13 -6.57 3.53 -0.47
CA LYS A 13 -5.20 3.06 -0.75
C LYS A 13 -4.23 3.70 0.24
N MET A 14 -4.33 5.01 0.41
CA MET A 14 -3.52 5.77 1.36
C MET A 14 -3.74 5.28 2.79
N ALA A 15 -4.99 5.06 3.21
CA ALA A 15 -5.31 4.58 4.54
C ALA A 15 -4.71 3.20 4.83
N VAL A 16 -4.88 2.24 3.92
CA VAL A 16 -4.32 0.88 4.06
C VAL A 16 -2.80 0.92 4.14
N VAL A 17 -2.14 1.68 3.26
CA VAL A 17 -0.68 1.81 3.24
C VAL A 17 -0.20 2.49 4.51
N ALA A 18 -0.86 3.57 4.94
CA ALA A 18 -0.52 4.29 6.16
C ALA A 18 -0.69 3.42 7.41
N GLU A 19 -1.74 2.62 7.48
CA GLU A 19 -2.02 1.73 8.62
C GLU A 19 -0.90 0.69 8.77
N ILE A 20 -0.53 0.00 7.69
CA ILE A 20 0.55 -0.98 7.70
C ILE A 20 1.93 -0.34 7.96
N LEU A 21 2.23 0.79 7.32
CA LEU A 21 3.50 1.49 7.54
C LEU A 21 3.61 2.09 8.95
N ARG A 22 2.50 2.44 9.58
CA ARG A 22 2.47 2.89 10.98
C ARG A 22 2.74 1.74 11.94
N ASP A 23 2.32 0.53 11.60
CA ASP A 23 2.62 -0.69 12.36
C ASP A 23 4.09 -1.14 12.16
N LEU A 24 4.70 -0.77 11.02
CA LEU A 24 6.10 -1.06 10.64
C LEU A 24 6.96 0.21 10.47
N PRO A 25 7.23 0.97 11.55
CA PRO A 25 8.05 2.17 11.47
C PRO A 25 9.49 1.89 11.04
N GLU A 26 10.00 0.68 11.27
CA GLU A 26 11.37 0.29 10.94
C GLU A 26 11.62 0.09 9.43
N TRP A 27 10.57 -0.10 8.63
CA TRP A 27 10.74 -0.47 7.22
C TRP A 27 11.29 0.69 6.38
N PHE A 28 10.81 1.90 6.67
CA PHE A 28 11.34 3.14 6.08
C PHE A 28 12.32 3.85 7.00
N GLY A 29 12.15 3.75 8.32
CA GLY A 29 13.00 4.42 9.32
C GLY A 29 12.88 5.95 9.35
N ILE A 30 12.34 6.57 8.29
CA ILE A 30 12.10 8.02 8.18
C ILE A 30 10.65 8.33 7.78
N PRO A 31 10.00 9.30 8.45
CA PRO A 31 8.60 9.64 8.19
C PRO A 31 8.38 10.20 6.78
N GLU A 32 9.40 10.85 6.20
CA GLU A 32 9.31 11.49 4.90
C GLU A 32 9.16 10.47 3.76
N SER A 33 9.90 9.35 3.79
CA SER A 33 9.72 8.28 2.79
C SER A 33 8.39 7.56 2.95
N THR A 34 7.92 7.36 4.17
CA THR A 34 6.57 6.83 4.43
C THR A 34 5.52 7.72 3.78
N GLN A 35 5.61 9.04 3.96
CA GLN A 35 4.67 10.00 3.38
C GLN A 35 4.72 9.99 1.85
N ALA A 36 5.91 10.04 1.26
CA ALA A 36 6.09 9.97 -0.19
C ALA A 36 5.52 8.67 -0.78
N TYR A 37 5.64 7.56 -0.07
CA TYR A 37 5.09 6.28 -0.50
C TYR A 37 3.55 6.25 -0.42
N ILE A 38 2.97 6.79 0.66
CA ILE A 38 1.50 6.95 0.80
C ILE A 38 0.95 7.84 -0.32
N GLU A 39 1.62 8.96 -0.62
CA GLU A 39 1.21 9.85 -1.71
C GLU A 39 1.35 9.21 -3.09
N GLY A 40 2.39 8.40 -3.30
CA GLY A 40 2.55 7.63 -4.54
C GLY A 40 1.50 6.52 -4.69
N ALA A 41 1.02 5.96 -3.59
CA ALA A 41 0.07 4.85 -3.59
C ALA A 41 -1.28 5.19 -4.25
N LYS A 42 -1.67 6.47 -4.34
CA LYS A 42 -2.89 6.90 -5.03
C LYS A 42 -2.89 6.52 -6.52
N ASP A 43 -1.74 6.68 -7.17
CA ASP A 43 -1.53 6.41 -8.60
C ASP A 43 -1.29 4.92 -8.86
N LEU A 44 -0.71 4.23 -7.88
CA LEU A 44 -0.41 2.79 -7.96
C LEU A 44 -1.67 1.93 -7.80
N ARG A 45 -1.63 0.71 -8.34
CA ARG A 45 -2.63 -0.31 -7.99
C ARG A 45 -2.28 -0.90 -6.65
N VAL A 46 -3.19 -0.79 -5.68
CA VAL A 46 -3.01 -1.31 -4.33
C VAL A 46 -4.05 -2.38 -4.04
N TRP A 47 -3.62 -3.49 -3.48
CA TRP A 47 -4.48 -4.54 -2.92
C TRP A 47 -4.25 -4.62 -1.42
N ALA A 48 -5.32 -4.73 -0.66
CA ALA A 48 -5.27 -4.92 0.78
C ALA A 48 -5.63 -6.37 1.12
N ALA A 49 -4.86 -6.97 2.03
CA ALA A 49 -5.15 -8.27 2.61
C ALA A 49 -5.90 -8.08 3.92
N TYR A 50 -7.12 -8.60 3.97
CA TYR A 50 -7.97 -8.57 5.15
C TYR A 50 -8.00 -9.95 5.83
N GLN A 51 -7.77 -9.98 7.15
CA GLN A 51 -7.96 -11.13 8.01
C GLN A 51 -9.00 -10.77 9.07
N GLU A 52 -10.15 -11.44 9.08
CA GLU A 52 -11.18 -11.28 10.12
C GLU A 52 -11.67 -9.83 10.39
N SER A 53 -11.46 -8.93 9.43
CA SER A 53 -11.79 -7.48 9.39
C SER A 53 -10.58 -6.55 9.55
N ASP A 54 -9.44 -7.06 9.98
CA ASP A 54 -8.19 -6.30 10.09
C ASP A 54 -7.38 -6.35 8.80
N VAL A 55 -6.76 -5.23 8.45
CA VAL A 55 -5.76 -5.17 7.38
C VAL A 55 -4.44 -5.71 7.93
N VAL A 56 -4.00 -6.83 7.36
CA VAL A 56 -2.77 -7.51 7.77
C VAL A 56 -1.62 -7.26 6.79
N GLY A 57 -1.90 -6.61 5.67
CA GLY A 57 -0.89 -6.24 4.70
C GLY A 57 -1.49 -5.60 3.46
N PHE A 58 -0.61 -5.08 2.61
CA PHE A 58 -0.97 -4.57 1.30
C PHE A 58 0.08 -4.97 0.27
N ILE A 59 -0.33 -4.91 -1.00
CA ILE A 59 0.53 -5.09 -2.16
C ILE A 59 0.29 -3.88 -3.06
N SER A 60 1.34 -3.13 -3.36
CA SER A 60 1.33 -2.07 -4.38
C SER A 60 2.05 -2.60 -5.62
N LEU A 61 1.43 -2.43 -6.79
CA LEU A 61 2.04 -2.71 -8.07
C LEU A 61 2.44 -1.39 -8.72
N SER A 62 3.75 -1.22 -8.88
CA SER A 62 4.37 -0.09 -9.58
C SER A 62 5.00 -0.58 -10.86
N TYR A 63 4.62 0.01 -11.99
CA TYR A 63 5.23 -0.33 -13.28
C TYR A 63 6.52 0.48 -13.42
N SER A 64 7.67 -0.17 -13.20
CA SER A 64 8.98 0.51 -13.18
C SER A 64 9.72 0.45 -14.53
N SER A 65 9.16 -0.17 -15.57
CA SER A 65 9.84 -0.35 -16.85
C SER A 65 8.87 -0.35 -18.03
N GLU A 66 9.08 0.51 -19.02
CA GLU A 66 8.57 0.25 -20.36
C GLU A 66 9.20 -1.06 -20.86
N VAL A 67 8.37 -2.05 -21.21
CA VAL A 67 8.81 -3.19 -22.01
C VAL A 67 9.43 -2.61 -23.28
N THR A 68 10.76 -2.68 -23.38
CA THR A 68 11.44 -2.44 -24.66
C THR A 68 11.20 -3.69 -25.48
N VAL A 69 10.30 -3.56 -26.47
CA VAL A 69 10.04 -4.59 -27.50
C VAL A 69 11.19 -4.69 -28.48
#